data_AF-A0A0K8PQV3-F1
#
_entry.id   AF-A0A0K8PQV3-F1
#
_cell.length_a   1.000
_cell.length_b   1.000
_cell.length_c   1.000
_cell.angle_alpha   90.00
_cell.angle_beta   90.00
_cell.angle_gamma   90.00
#
_symmetry.space_group_name_H-M   'P 1'
#
loop_
_entity.id
_entity.type
_entity.pdbx_description
1 polymer ?
#
loop_
_entity_poly.entity_id
_entity_poly.type
_entity_poly.pdbx_seq_one_letter_code
_entity_poly.pdbx_strand_id
1 'polypeptide(L)' 'MTAAQRLLDLAPGAGFRIDGVDWVVDEVEPQHGRVVLVSSEGQSEDRTVSWLMHHRPEPLAKVVEASAG' A
#
# COMPACT_ATOMS: atom_id res chain seq x y z
N MET A 1 4.19 -25.67 -0.31
CA MET A 1 4.76 -24.34 -0.63
C MET A 1 3.99 -23.32 0.19
N THR A 2 4.53 -22.92 1.33
CA THR A 2 3.87 -22.00 2.26
C THR A 2 4.05 -20.58 1.71
N ALA A 3 3.03 -20.04 1.06
CA ALA A 3 3.01 -18.60 0.77
C ALA A 3 2.99 -17.90 2.13
N ALA A 4 4.11 -17.26 2.50
CA ALA A 4 4.14 -16.39 3.66
C ALA A 4 3.01 -15.37 3.45
N GLN A 5 1.98 -15.43 4.30
CA GLN A 5 0.93 -14.44 4.35
C GLN A 5 1.59 -13.14 4.83
N ARG A 6 2.26 -12.42 3.92
CA ARG A 6 2.84 -11.12 4.22
C ARG A 6 1.65 -10.21 4.50
N LEU A 7 1.54 -9.80 5.76
CA LEU A 7 0.54 -8.82 6.17
C LEU A 7 0.77 -7.55 5.35
N LEU A 8 -0.29 -7.03 4.74
CA LEU A 8 -0.25 -5.78 4.00
C LEU A 8 -0.14 -4.64 5.01
N ASP A 9 0.94 -3.88 4.95
CA ASP A 9 1.11 -2.64 5.73
C ASP A 9 0.28 -1.55 5.06
N LEU A 10 -0.73 -1.05 5.78
CA LEU A 10 -1.58 0.05 5.34
C LEU A 10 -1.27 1.35 6.09
N ALA A 11 -0.18 1.43 6.84
CA ALA A 11 0.19 2.69 7.46
C ALA A 11 0.46 3.76 6.39
N PRO A 12 0.13 5.05 6.62
CA PRO A 12 0.57 6.14 5.76
C PRO A 12 2.07 6.07 5.46
N GLY A 13 2.45 6.24 4.20
CA GLY A 13 3.81 6.06 3.69
C GLY A 13 4.17 4.62 3.30
N ALA A 14 3.33 3.62 3.58
CA ALA A 14 3.54 2.26 3.09
C ALA A 14 3.37 2.20 1.57
N GLY A 15 4.30 1.54 0.89
CA GLY A 15 4.29 1.39 -0.57
C GLY A 15 3.93 -0.03 -1.01
N PHE A 16 3.19 -0.13 -2.10
CA PHE A 16 2.88 -1.41 -2.76
C PHE A 16 2.68 -1.25 -4.27
N ARG A 17 2.85 -2.35 -4.98
CA ARG A 17 2.58 -2.47 -6.42
C ARG A 17 1.27 -3.19 -6.65
N ILE A 18 0.39 -2.61 -7.47
CA ILE A 18 -0.88 -3.19 -7.89
C ILE A 18 -0.98 -3.09 -9.40
N ASP A 19 -1.21 -4.22 -10.07
CA ASP A 19 -1.31 -4.28 -11.54
C ASP A 19 -0.14 -3.61 -12.29
N GLY A 20 1.05 -3.64 -11.68
CA GLY A 20 2.27 -3.03 -12.23
C GLY A 20 2.46 -1.54 -11.91
N VAL A 21 1.52 -0.90 -11.21
CA VAL A 21 1.59 0.50 -10.80
C VAL A 21 2.02 0.60 -9.34
N ASP A 22 2.96 1.50 -9.06
CA ASP A 22 3.45 1.78 -7.71
C ASP A 22 2.56 2.81 -7.02
N TRP A 23 2.08 2.43 -5.84
CA TRP A 23 1.21 3.22 -4.98
C TRP A 23 1.83 3.37 -3.60
N VAL A 24 1.56 4.51 -2.98
CA VAL A 24 1.86 4.79 -1.58
C VAL A 24 0.55 5.11 -0.87
N VAL A 25 0.38 4.59 0.35
CA VAL A 25 -0.74 4.98 1.21
C VAL A 25 -0.54 6.42 1.65
N ASP A 26 -1.47 7.29 1.27
CA ASP A 26 -1.51 8.66 1.75
C ASP A 26 -2.27 8.74 3.08
N GLU A 27 -3.48 8.18 3.11
CA GLU A 27 -4.36 8.17 4.28
C GLU A 27 -5.12 6.83 4.41
N VAL A 28 -5.50 6.50 5.65
CA VAL A 28 -6.43 5.41 5.94
C VAL A 28 -7.68 5.99 6.57
N GLU A 29 -8.85 5.55 6.09
CA GLU A 29 -10.16 5.90 6.64
C GLU A 29 -10.82 4.64 7.24
N PRO A 30 -10.48 4.24 8.48
CA PRO A 30 -10.99 3.00 9.08
C PRO A 30 -12.51 2.98 9.20
N GLN A 31 -13.13 4.13 9.47
CA GLN A 31 -14.58 4.28 9.59
C GLN A 31 -15.33 3.99 8.28
N HIS A 32 -14.63 4.03 7.14
CA HIS A 32 -15.18 3.74 5.82
C HIS A 32 -14.60 2.47 5.20
N GLY A 33 -13.62 1.84 5.85
CA GLY A 33 -12.90 0.69 5.32
C GLY A 33 -12.12 1.02 4.04
N ARG A 34 -11.62 2.25 3.95
CA ARG A 34 -10.95 2.81 2.76
C ARG A 34 -9.52 3.22 3.05
N VAL A 35 -8.75 3.31 1.99
CA VAL A 35 -7.42 3.90 1.96
C VAL A 35 -7.32 4.82 0.74
N VAL A 36 -6.63 5.93 0.93
CA VAL A 36 -6.27 6.88 -0.14
C VAL A 36 -4.87 6.51 -0.61
N LEU A 37 -4.73 6.31 -1.92
CA LEU A 37 -3.49 5.91 -2.55
C LEU A 37 -3.00 7.00 -3.48
N VAL A 38 -1.70 7.24 -3.47
CA VAL A 38 -1.04 8.14 -4.41
C VAL A 38 -0.03 7.38 -5.26
N SER A 39 -0.09 7.56 -6.57
CA SER A 39 0.91 7.00 -7.49
C SER A 39 2.15 7.89 -7.54
N SER A 40 3.27 7.33 -8.03
CA SER A 40 4.48 8.11 -8.31
C SER A 40 4.28 9.24 -9.33
N GLU A 41 3.22 9.16 -10.14
CA GLU A 41 2.83 10.18 -11.11
C GLU A 41 1.89 11.25 -10.51
N GLY A 42 1.58 11.17 -9.21
CA GLY A 42 0.71 12.13 -8.51
C GLY A 42 -0.78 11.89 -8.70
N GLN A 43 -1.19 10.73 -9.20
CA GLN A 43 -2.60 10.35 -9.26
C GLN A 43 -3.07 9.90 -7.88
N SER A 44 -4.23 10.37 -7.43
CA SER A 44 -4.82 9.99 -6.14
C SER A 44 -6.08 9.15 -6.35
N GLU A 45 -6.19 8.04 -5.63
CA GLU A 45 -7.31 7.11 -5.74
C GLU A 45 -7.77 6.57 -4.39
N ASP A 46 -9.09 6.60 -4.17
CA ASP A 46 -9.70 5.93 -3.02
C ASP A 46 -9.95 4.45 -3.35
N ARG A 47 -9.50 3.57 -2.47
CA ARG A 47 -9.72 2.11 -2.59
C ARG A 47 -10.20 1.51 -1.28
N THR A 48 -10.99 0.46 -1.38
CA THR A 48 -11.40 -0.30 -0.19
C THR A 48 -10.36 -1.34 0.19
N VAL A 49 -10.29 -1.68 1.48
CA VAL A 49 -9.41 -2.76 1.94
C VAL A 49 -9.76 -4.10 1.25
N SER A 50 -11.05 -4.39 1.06
CA SER A 50 -11.49 -5.60 0.33
C SER A 50 -10.98 -5.62 -1.10
N TRP A 51 -11.00 -4.48 -1.81
CA TRP A 51 -10.47 -4.39 -3.16
C TRP A 51 -8.98 -4.72 -3.20
N LEU A 52 -8.18 -4.21 -2.25
CA LEU A 52 -6.77 -4.55 -2.13
C LEU A 52 -6.56 -6.05 -1.92
N MET A 53 -7.33 -6.67 -1.03
CA MET A 53 -7.23 -8.11 -0.78
C MET A 53 -7.51 -8.95 -2.03
N HIS A 54 -8.37 -8.48 -2.93
CA HIS A 54 -8.64 -9.13 -4.21
C HIS A 54 -7.52 -8.93 -5.24
N HIS A 55 -6.90 -7.76 -5.28
CA HIS A 55 -5.85 -7.43 -6.26
C HIS A 55 -4.44 -7.82 -5.83
N ARG A 56 -4.29 -8.32 -4.59
CA ARG A 56 -3.04 -8.91 -4.05
C ARG A 56 -1.84 -7.97 -4.22
N PRO A 57 -1.86 -6.76 -3.64
CA PRO A 57 -0.75 -5.83 -3.69
C PRO A 57 0.54 -6.50 -3.24
N GLU A 58 1.59 -6.27 -4.01
CA GLU A 58 2.94 -6.71 -3.65
C GLU A 58 3.61 -5.59 -2.86
N PRO A 59 4.03 -5.83 -1.61
CA PRO A 59 4.72 -4.80 -0.83
C PRO A 59 5.96 -4.32 -1.57
N LEU A 60 6.06 -3.02 -1.78
CA LEU A 60 7.32 -2.44 -2.21
C LEU A 60 8.31 -2.60 -1.06
N ALA A 61 9.55 -2.98 -1.36
CA ALA A 61 10.59 -3.02 -0.35
C ALA A 61 10.61 -1.65 0.33
N LYS A 62 10.42 -1.59 1.66
CA LYS A 62 10.65 -0.36 2.40
C LYS A 62 12.05 0.08 2.01
N VAL A 63 12.16 1.24 1.35
CA VAL A 63 13.42 1.96 1.35
C VAL A 63 13.65 2.25 2.82
N VAL A 64 14.48 1.44 3.46
CA VAL A 64 15.00 1.73 4.78
C VAL A 64 15.81 2.99 4.54
N GLU A 65 15.19 4.16 4.67
CA GLU A 65 15.93 5.37 4.92
C GLU A 65 16.63 5.12 6.25
N ALA A 66 17.90 4.72 6.11
CA ALA A 66 18.88 4.73 7.15
C ALA A 66 19.04 6.18 7.60
N SER A 67 18.10 6.66 8.41
CA SER A 67 18.34 7.77 9.33
C SER A 67 19.24 7.24 10.44
N ALA A 68 20.52 7.09 10.09
CA ALA A 68 21.59 7.17 11.05
C ALA A 68 21.56 8.58 11.66
N GLY A 69 21.40 8.64 12.98
CA GLY A 69 21.48 9.84 13.79
C GLY A 69 21.65 9.44 15.25
#